data_AF-A0A1N7QDI3-F1
#
_entry.id   AF-A0A1N7QDI3-F1
#
_cell.length_a   1.000
_cell.length_b   1.000
_cell.length_c   1.000
_cell.angle_alpha   90.00
_cell.angle_beta   90.00
_cell.angle_gamma   90.00
#
_symmetry.space_group_name_H-M   'P 1'
#
loop_
_entity.id
_entity.type
_entity.pdbx_description
1 polymer ?
#
loop_
_entity_poly.entity_id
_entity_poly.type
_entity_poly.pdbx_seq_one_letter_code
_entity_poly.pdbx_strand_id
1 'polypeptide(L)'
;MEIPPKYVISTTLKVGCIYKMSAPERIETSVPHYFLVVAKHDDDNFMLLSTTKIMTKYNHYNGKANLDTIANILPNNTNGLTESSFFDCNQSYVITVSELEEKAKNGKLSPKGNLTKEEFDIILNSMSLSHTLDIPKFIIPKSL
;
A
#
# COMPACT_ATOMS: atom_id res chain seq x y z
N MET A 1 14.27 0.32 -25.74
CA MET A 1 14.65 1.43 -24.85
C MET A 1 13.99 1.16 -23.51
N GLU A 2 14.78 1.05 -22.44
CA GLU A 2 14.22 0.98 -21.09
C GLU A 2 13.79 2.38 -20.65
N ILE A 3 12.60 2.47 -20.04
CA ILE A 3 12.06 3.74 -19.54
C ILE A 3 12.86 4.13 -18.29
N PRO A 4 13.36 5.37 -18.17
CA PRO A 4 14.12 5.80 -17.00
C PRO A 4 13.32 5.62 -15.70
N PRO A 5 13.93 5.09 -14.61
CA PRO A 5 13.23 4.86 -13.33
C PRO A 5 12.54 6.11 -12.77
N LYS A 6 13.21 7.27 -12.85
CA LYS A 6 12.65 8.57 -12.49
C LYS A 6 11.37 8.91 -13.26
N TYR A 7 11.34 8.60 -14.56
CA TYR A 7 10.14 8.80 -15.37
C TYR A 7 8.99 7.88 -14.93
N VAL A 8 9.29 6.60 -14.61
CA VAL A 8 8.28 5.66 -14.09
C VAL A 8 7.69 6.17 -12.78
N ILE A 9 8.52 6.57 -11.82
CA ILE A 9 8.03 7.05 -10.52
C ILE A 9 7.26 8.36 -10.69
N SER A 10 7.79 9.35 -11.41
CA SER A 10 7.12 10.64 -11.60
C SER A 10 5.74 10.55 -12.27
N THR A 11 5.51 9.56 -13.13
CA THR A 11 4.24 9.38 -13.86
C THR A 11 3.25 8.48 -13.14
N THR A 12 3.70 7.63 -12.22
CA THR A 12 2.84 6.65 -11.54
C THR A 12 2.59 6.98 -10.06
N LEU A 13 3.48 7.73 -9.41
CA LEU A 13 3.43 7.97 -7.97
C LEU A 13 2.34 8.96 -7.57
N LYS A 14 1.17 8.42 -7.28
CA LYS A 14 0.00 9.15 -6.76
C LYS A 14 -0.70 8.35 -5.68
N VAL A 15 -1.46 9.04 -4.84
CA VAL A 15 -2.38 8.42 -3.88
C VAL A 15 -3.33 7.48 -4.64
N GLY A 16 -3.61 6.32 -4.05
CA GLY A 16 -4.42 5.26 -4.66
C GLY A 16 -3.65 4.33 -5.59
N CYS A 17 -2.39 4.62 -5.91
CA CYS A 17 -1.58 3.73 -6.74
C CYS A 17 -1.09 2.51 -5.96
N ILE A 18 -1.11 1.35 -6.61
CA ILE A 18 -0.57 0.09 -6.10
C ILE A 18 0.74 -0.23 -6.79
N TYR A 19 1.76 -0.49 -5.97
CA TYR A 19 3.03 -1.07 -6.38
C TYR A 19 3.15 -2.50 -5.89
N LYS A 20 3.77 -3.39 -6.67
CA LYS A 20 4.29 -4.67 -6.18
C LYS A 20 5.80 -4.53 -6.04
N MET A 21 6.32 -4.66 -4.83
CA MET A 21 7.74 -4.46 -4.57
C MET A 21 8.32 -5.32 -3.45
N SER A 22 9.62 -5.55 -3.52
CA SER A 22 10.41 -6.16 -2.46
C SER A 22 10.94 -5.09 -1.51
N ALA A 23 10.71 -5.27 -0.20
CA ALA A 23 11.15 -4.36 0.85
C ALA A 23 11.66 -5.11 2.09
N PRO A 24 12.66 -6.00 1.96
CA PRO A 24 13.17 -6.79 3.08
C PRO A 24 13.66 -5.94 4.25
N GLU A 25 14.11 -4.71 3.98
CA GLU A 25 14.51 -3.73 4.99
C GLU A 25 13.35 -3.21 5.86
N ARG A 26 12.11 -3.52 5.49
CA ARG A 26 10.88 -3.07 6.18
C ARG A 26 9.99 -4.21 6.66
N ILE A 27 9.92 -5.31 5.90
CA ILE A 27 8.97 -6.40 6.15
C ILE A 27 9.64 -7.77 6.35
N GLU A 28 10.96 -7.80 6.53
CA GLU A 28 11.75 -9.00 6.85
C GLU A 28 11.56 -10.16 5.85
N THR A 29 11.19 -9.85 4.61
CA THR A 29 11.04 -10.83 3.54
C THR A 29 11.44 -10.23 2.20
N SER A 30 12.10 -11.04 1.37
CA SER A 30 12.45 -10.68 -0.01
C SER A 30 11.29 -10.88 -0.99
N VAL A 31 10.23 -11.57 -0.58
CA VAL A 31 9.05 -11.82 -1.41
C VAL A 31 8.35 -10.49 -1.72
N PRO A 32 8.08 -10.16 -3.00
CA PRO A 32 7.38 -8.93 -3.35
C PRO A 32 5.92 -8.92 -2.88
N HIS A 33 5.51 -7.85 -2.21
CA HIS A 33 4.14 -7.63 -1.74
C HIS A 33 3.51 -6.42 -2.41
N TYR A 34 2.18 -6.33 -2.35
CA TYR A 34 1.46 -5.14 -2.80
C TYR A 34 1.53 -4.05 -1.73
N PHE A 35 1.85 -2.84 -2.16
CA PHE A 35 1.88 -1.63 -1.35
C PHE A 35 0.97 -0.59 -2.00
N LEU A 36 0.09 0.02 -1.21
CA LEU A 36 -0.83 1.06 -1.63
C LEU A 36 -0.34 2.42 -1.12
N VAL A 37 -0.20 3.41 -2.00
CA VAL A 37 0.09 4.79 -1.59
C VAL A 37 -1.17 5.44 -1.03
N VAL A 38 -1.15 5.85 0.25
CA VAL A 38 -2.31 6.46 0.92
C VAL A 38 -2.12 7.93 1.27
N ALA A 39 -0.89 8.40 1.42
CA ALA A 39 -0.57 9.81 1.60
C ALA A 39 0.82 10.13 1.06
N LYS A 40 1.07 11.41 0.79
CA LYS A 40 2.36 11.93 0.35
C LYS A 40 2.63 13.24 1.07
N HIS A 41 3.86 13.45 1.52
CA HIS A 41 4.31 14.71 2.11
C HIS A 41 5.76 14.94 1.76
N ASP A 42 6.06 16.01 1.03
CA ASP A 42 7.38 16.28 0.46
C ASP A 42 7.93 15.06 -0.30
N ASP A 43 9.06 14.50 0.13
CA ASP A 43 9.68 13.32 -0.46
C ASP A 43 9.14 11.99 0.09
N ASP A 44 8.37 12.03 1.18
CA ASP A 44 7.86 10.86 1.88
C ASP A 44 6.52 10.37 1.29
N ASN A 45 6.44 9.06 1.11
CA ASN A 45 5.23 8.38 0.64
C ASN A 45 4.81 7.36 1.70
N PHE A 46 3.60 7.51 2.20
CA PHE A 46 3.03 6.64 3.21
C PHE A 46 2.27 5.53 2.51
N MET A 47 2.68 4.29 2.76
CA MET A 47 2.14 3.13 2.07
C MET A 47 1.60 2.08 3.03
N LEU A 48 0.45 1.48 2.69
CA LEU A 48 -0.10 0.33 3.38
C LEU A 48 0.36 -0.97 2.71
N LEU A 49 0.66 -1.99 3.50
CA LEU A 49 1.06 -3.31 3.02
C LEU A 49 -0.18 -4.23 2.89
N SER A 50 -0.30 -4.92 1.77
CA SER A 50 -1.23 -6.03 1.62
C SER A 50 -0.67 -7.31 2.25
N THR A 51 -1.50 -8.03 3.00
CA THR A 51 -1.21 -9.36 3.54
C THR A 51 -2.23 -10.38 3.04
N THR A 52 -1.77 -11.56 2.68
CA THR A 52 -2.65 -12.71 2.37
C THR A 52 -2.90 -13.60 3.59
N LYS A 53 -2.21 -13.34 4.72
CA LYS A 53 -2.26 -14.16 5.94
C LYS A 53 -3.22 -13.61 7.00
N ILE A 54 -4.16 -12.74 6.64
CA ILE A 54 -5.04 -12.10 7.62
C ILE A 54 -5.89 -13.12 8.39
N MET A 55 -6.38 -14.16 7.70
CA MET A 55 -7.18 -15.21 8.35
C MET A 55 -6.33 -16.03 9.32
N THR A 56 -5.05 -16.25 9.01
CA THR A 56 -4.09 -16.86 9.93
C THR A 56 -3.87 -15.98 11.17
N LYS A 57 -3.75 -14.64 11.00
CA LYS A 57 -3.67 -13.70 12.14
C LYS A 57 -4.97 -13.71 12.96
N TYR A 58 -6.14 -13.62 12.33
CA TYR A 58 -7.43 -13.64 13.02
C TYR A 58 -7.62 -14.91 13.86
N ASN A 59 -7.30 -16.07 13.27
CA ASN A 59 -7.35 -17.36 13.94
C ASN A 59 -6.30 -17.46 15.06
N HIS A 60 -5.09 -16.93 14.85
CA HIS A 60 -4.03 -16.89 15.87
C HIS A 60 -4.43 -16.04 17.09
N TYR A 61 -5.20 -14.96 16.89
CA TYR A 61 -5.72 -14.11 17.96
C TYR A 61 -7.09 -14.54 18.50
N ASN A 62 -7.55 -15.77 18.21
CA ASN A 62 -8.85 -16.30 18.66
C ASN A 62 -10.04 -15.35 18.38
N GLY A 63 -10.03 -14.70 17.22
CA GLY A 63 -11.09 -13.77 16.82
C GLY A 63 -11.10 -12.42 17.55
N LYS A 64 -10.06 -12.08 18.32
CA LYS A 64 -9.92 -10.79 18.99
C LYS A 64 -9.20 -9.72 18.16
N ALA A 65 -8.72 -10.07 16.96
CA ALA A 65 -8.12 -9.09 16.08
C ALA A 65 -9.20 -8.14 15.53
N ASN A 66 -8.97 -6.83 15.63
CA ASN A 66 -9.89 -5.83 15.09
C ASN A 66 -9.80 -5.83 13.56
N LEU A 67 -10.64 -6.65 12.92
CA LEU A 67 -10.70 -6.79 11.47
C LEU A 67 -11.21 -5.53 10.77
N ASP A 68 -11.84 -4.59 11.48
CA ASP A 68 -12.40 -3.38 10.85
C ASP A 68 -11.30 -2.44 10.34
N THR A 69 -10.09 -2.57 10.90
CA THR A 69 -8.86 -1.89 10.44
C THR A 69 -8.20 -2.57 9.24
N ILE A 70 -8.80 -3.65 8.73
CA ILE A 70 -8.31 -4.37 7.56
C ILE A 70 -9.24 -4.11 6.39
N ALA A 71 -8.72 -3.45 5.37
CA ALA A 71 -9.46 -3.19 4.15
C ALA A 71 -9.28 -4.35 3.17
N ASN A 72 -10.39 -4.98 2.76
CA ASN A 72 -10.39 -5.99 1.72
C ASN A 72 -10.66 -5.36 0.35
N ILE A 73 -9.72 -5.54 -0.59
CA ILE A 73 -9.85 -5.07 -1.97
C ILE A 73 -9.81 -6.28 -2.89
N LEU A 74 -10.86 -6.41 -3.72
CA LEU A 74 -10.99 -7.47 -4.71
C LEU A 74 -10.22 -7.11 -5.99
N PRO A 75 -9.65 -8.08 -6.71
CA PRO A 75 -8.99 -7.82 -7.97
C PRO A 75 -9.98 -7.31 -9.02
N ASN A 76 -9.56 -6.30 -9.77
CA ASN A 76 -10.35 -5.74 -10.87
C ASN A 76 -9.43 -5.30 -12.03
N ASN A 77 -10.02 -4.76 -13.10
CA ASN A 77 -9.31 -4.39 -14.32
C ASN A 77 -8.40 -3.14 -14.17
N THR A 78 -8.44 -2.45 -13.04
CA THR A 78 -7.78 -1.17 -12.80
C THR A 78 -6.73 -1.19 -11.69
N ASN A 79 -6.92 -2.05 -10.67
CA ASN A 79 -6.07 -2.08 -9.48
C ASN A 79 -4.85 -3.02 -9.61
N GLY A 80 -4.86 -3.92 -10.60
CA GLY A 80 -3.73 -4.80 -10.91
C GLY A 80 -3.44 -5.86 -9.86
N LEU A 81 -4.38 -6.09 -8.93
CA LEU A 81 -4.33 -7.20 -7.98
C LEU A 81 -4.69 -8.50 -8.70
N THR A 82 -4.11 -9.61 -8.26
CA THR A 82 -4.34 -10.94 -8.83
C THR A 82 -5.27 -11.80 -7.98
N GLU A 83 -5.53 -11.38 -6.75
CA GLU A 83 -6.32 -12.07 -5.74
C GLU A 83 -6.84 -11.06 -4.72
N SER A 84 -7.78 -11.49 -3.86
CA SER A 84 -8.27 -10.68 -2.74
C SER A 84 -7.09 -10.25 -1.87
N SER A 85 -6.96 -8.94 -1.69
CA SER A 85 -5.83 -8.34 -0.97
C SER A 85 -6.33 -7.61 0.28
N PHE A 86 -5.73 -7.93 1.42
CA PHE A 86 -6.10 -7.35 2.70
C PHE A 86 -5.03 -6.33 3.13
N PHE A 87 -5.36 -5.05 3.10
CA PHE A 87 -4.45 -3.99 3.52
C PHE A 87 -4.59 -3.75 5.02
N ASP A 88 -3.46 -3.86 5.74
CA ASP A 88 -3.40 -3.60 7.17
C ASP A 88 -3.34 -2.09 7.42
N CYS A 89 -4.45 -1.49 7.84
CA CYS A 89 -4.52 -0.04 8.10
C CYS A 89 -4.06 0.33 9.52
N ASN A 90 -3.45 -0.60 10.26
CA ASN A 90 -2.82 -0.31 11.56
C ASN A 90 -1.38 0.18 11.43
N GLN A 91 -0.75 -0.07 10.29
CA GLN A 91 0.66 0.19 10.08
C GLN A 91 0.90 0.77 8.69
N SER A 92 1.66 1.86 8.63
CA SER A 92 2.16 2.42 7.39
C SER A 92 3.67 2.29 7.29
N TYR A 93 4.14 2.24 6.04
CA TYR A 93 5.54 2.22 5.69
C TYR A 93 5.87 3.50 4.95
N VAL A 94 6.82 4.26 5.47
CA VAL A 94 7.32 5.47 4.83
C VAL A 94 8.45 5.09 3.88
N ILE A 95 8.32 5.51 2.62
CA ILE A 95 9.29 5.25 1.56
C ILE A 95 9.49 6.54 0.77
N THR A 96 10.74 6.95 0.63
CA THR A 96 11.09 8.18 -0.09
C THR A 96 10.99 8.00 -1.61
N VAL A 97 10.83 9.09 -2.35
CA VAL A 97 10.90 9.07 -3.83
C VAL A 97 12.21 8.42 -4.31
N SER A 98 13.34 8.77 -3.69
CA SER A 98 14.66 8.22 -4.06
C SER A 98 14.74 6.70 -3.87
N GLU A 99 14.17 6.16 -2.79
CA GLU A 99 14.09 4.71 -2.58
C GLU A 99 13.20 4.02 -3.62
N LEU A 100 12.09 4.64 -4.02
CA LEU A 100 11.23 4.10 -5.08
C LEU A 100 11.94 4.09 -6.44
N GLU A 101 12.69 5.15 -6.76
CA GLU A 101 13.50 5.22 -7.98
C GLU A 101 14.60 4.15 -7.99
N GLU A 102 15.27 3.92 -6.86
CA GLU A 102 16.27 2.87 -6.73
C GLU A 102 15.65 1.47 -6.90
N LYS A 103 14.50 1.21 -6.26
CA LYS A 103 13.79 -0.07 -6.43
C LYS A 103 13.34 -0.27 -7.87
N ALA A 104 12.86 0.77 -8.55
CA ALA A 104 12.49 0.71 -9.97
C ALA A 104 13.72 0.43 -10.86
N LYS A 105 14.84 1.11 -10.61
CA LYS A 105 16.12 0.89 -11.31
C LYS A 105 16.61 -0.55 -11.20
N ASN A 106 16.43 -1.15 -10.03
CA ASN A 106 16.88 -2.51 -9.74
C ASN A 106 15.84 -3.59 -10.09
N GLY A 107 14.73 -3.24 -10.74
CA GLY A 107 13.65 -4.18 -11.09
C GLY A 107 12.89 -4.75 -9.87
N LYS A 108 13.04 -4.13 -8.69
CA LYS A 108 12.41 -4.54 -7.42
C LYS A 108 11.07 -3.88 -7.16
N LEU A 109 10.59 -3.04 -8.09
CA LEU A 109 9.30 -2.35 -8.02
C LEU A 109 8.60 -2.41 -9.38
N SER A 110 7.31 -2.73 -9.36
CA SER A 110 6.45 -2.71 -10.54
C SER A 110 5.13 -1.99 -10.19
N PRO A 111 4.76 -0.91 -10.90
CA PRO A 111 3.42 -0.33 -10.78
C PRO A 111 2.39 -1.34 -11.31
N LYS A 112 1.27 -1.48 -10.59
CA LYS A 112 0.24 -2.48 -10.87
C LYS A 112 -1.08 -1.88 -11.31
N GLY A 113 -1.48 -0.78 -10.69
CA GLY A 113 -2.76 -0.18 -10.99
C GLY A 113 -3.10 0.92 -10.00
N ASN A 114 -4.35 1.33 -10.04
CA ASN A 114 -4.91 2.33 -9.15
C ASN A 114 -6.22 1.81 -8.57
N LEU A 115 -6.49 2.17 -7.33
CA LEU A 115 -7.81 1.99 -6.75
C LEU A 115 -8.83 2.91 -7.42
N THR A 116 -10.07 2.44 -7.51
CA THR A 116 -11.21 3.31 -7.76
C THR A 116 -11.50 4.16 -6.52
N LYS A 117 -12.36 5.17 -6.67
CA LYS A 117 -12.80 6.00 -5.55
C LYS A 117 -13.45 5.15 -4.45
N GLU A 118 -14.35 4.25 -4.83
CA GLU A 118 -15.08 3.38 -3.90
C GLU A 118 -14.11 2.48 -3.12
N GLU A 119 -13.10 1.93 -3.79
CA GLU A 119 -12.07 1.12 -3.15
C GLU A 119 -11.22 1.92 -2.17
N PHE A 120 -10.90 3.17 -2.51
CA PHE A 120 -10.14 4.04 -1.61
C PHE A 120 -10.97 4.54 -0.43
N ASP A 121 -12.28 4.74 -0.61
CA ASP A 121 -13.20 5.07 0.49
C ASP A 121 -13.23 3.92 1.53
N ILE A 122 -13.15 2.65 1.10
CA ILE A 122 -12.97 1.50 2.01
C ILE A 122 -11.67 1.64 2.81
N ILE A 123 -10.56 1.98 2.15
CA ILE A 123 -9.26 2.18 2.79
C ILE A 123 -9.33 3.30 3.84
N LEU A 124 -9.90 4.45 3.48
CA LEU A 124 -10.04 5.59 4.40
C LEU A 124 -10.91 5.24 5.61
N ASN A 125 -12.01 4.51 5.41
CA ASN A 125 -12.86 4.05 6.51
C ASN A 125 -12.08 3.13 7.45
N SER A 126 -11.37 2.12 6.94
CA SER A 126 -10.55 1.23 7.78
C SER A 126 -9.41 1.96 8.49
N MET A 127 -8.76 2.93 7.83
CA MET A 127 -7.75 3.79 8.47
C MET A 127 -8.35 4.63 9.61
N SER A 128 -9.58 5.14 9.46
CA SER A 128 -10.23 5.96 10.48
C SER A 128 -10.53 5.20 11.78
N LEU A 129 -10.65 3.87 11.69
CA LEU A 129 -10.90 2.97 12.81
C LEU A 129 -9.61 2.54 13.52
N SER A 130 -8.45 2.83 12.93
CA SER A 130 -7.15 2.50 13.51
C SER A 130 -6.74 3.50 14.58
N HIS A 131 -6.38 2.99 15.76
CA HIS A 131 -5.82 3.78 16.86
C HIS A 131 -4.29 3.83 16.85
N THR A 132 -3.66 3.01 16.01
CA THR A 132 -2.19 2.85 15.96
C THR A 132 -1.59 3.37 14.66
N LEU A 133 -2.42 3.78 13.70
CA LEU A 133 -1.94 4.30 12.42
C LEU A 133 -1.15 5.59 12.64
N ASP A 134 0.13 5.54 12.31
CA ASP A 134 1.06 6.65 12.47
C ASP A 134 1.21 7.44 11.16
N ILE A 135 0.10 8.06 10.73
CA ILE A 135 0.09 9.01 9.61
C ILE A 135 -0.56 10.32 10.10
N PRO A 136 0.09 11.49 9.93
CA PRO A 136 -0.53 12.76 10.28
C PRO A 136 -1.87 12.96 9.57
N LYS A 137 -2.95 13.18 10.33
CA LYS A 137 -4.31 13.25 9.77
C LYS A 137 -4.49 14.34 8.71
N PHE A 138 -3.70 15.42 8.76
CA PHE A 138 -3.80 16.53 7.81
C PHE A 138 -3.21 16.21 6.43
N ILE A 139 -2.38 15.16 6.30
CA ILE A 139 -1.84 14.70 5.00
C ILE A 139 -2.67 13.56 4.39
N ILE A 140 -3.58 12.96 5.15
CA ILE A 140 -4.49 11.94 4.64
C ILE A 140 -5.54 12.63 3.76
N PRO A 141 -5.68 12.23 2.49
CA PRO A 141 -6.66 12.81 1.60
C PRO A 141 -8.08 12.44 2.01
N LYS A 142 -9.04 13.34 1.74
CA LYS A 142 -10.46 13.12 2.06
C LYS A 142 -11.18 12.26 1.00
N SER A 143 -10.62 12.15 -0.19
CA SER A 143 -11.05 11.27 -1.29
C SER A 143 -9.90 11.14 -2.30
N LEU A 144 -10.01 10.17 -3.22
CA LEU A 144 -9.25 10.20 -4.48
C LEU A 144 -9.72 11.31 -5.41
#